data_AF-F6SIK8-F1
#
_entry.id   AF-F6SIK8-F1
#
_cell.length_a   1.000
_cell.length_b   1.000
_cell.length_c   1.000
_cell.angle_alpha   90.00
_cell.angle_beta   90.00
_cell.angle_gamma   90.00
#
_symmetry.space_group_name_H-M   'P 1'
#
loop_
_entity.id
_entity.type
_entity.pdbx_description
1 polymer ?
#
loop_
_entity_poly.entity_id
_entity_poly.type
_entity_poly.pdbx_seq_one_letter_code
_entity_poly.pdbx_strand_id
1 'polypeptide(L)'
;MMEGVLSACYHVCPNYSNFQFDTSFMYMIAGLCMLKLYQTRHPDINASAYAAYASFAGVITVTVLGVVCGKNETWFWVIFSAIHILASLALSTQIYYMGRFKIDLGIFRRALTVVYTDCFQQCSRPLYTDRMVLLIMGNLVNWFFAFFGLIYRPRDFASYMLGIFICNLLLYLAFYIIMKLRSNERVLPIPSVCIVATAVVWAAALYFFFQNLSSWEGTPAESREKNRECILFDFFDDHDIWHFLSATALFFSFLVLLTLDDDLDMVQRDKIRVF
;
A
#
# COMPACT_ATOMS: atom_id res chain seq x y z
N MET A 1 -8.74 -0.72 -15.12
CA MET A 1 -9.81 -0.23 -16.02
C MET A 1 -10.67 0.82 -15.34
N MET A 2 -11.33 0.53 -14.22
CA MET A 2 -12.17 1.53 -13.53
C MET A 2 -11.41 2.77 -13.05
N GLU A 3 -10.19 2.60 -12.52
CA GLU A 3 -9.35 3.74 -12.13
C GLU A 3 -9.10 4.68 -13.32
N GLY A 4 -8.62 4.19 -14.47
CA GLY A 4 -8.47 5.02 -15.67
C GLY A 4 -9.75 5.74 -16.13
N VAL A 5 -10.94 5.15 -15.96
CA VAL A 5 -12.21 5.84 -16.25
C VAL A 5 -12.45 6.99 -15.28
N LEU A 6 -12.24 6.77 -13.98
CA LEU A 6 -12.49 7.78 -12.94
C LEU A 6 -11.45 8.88 -12.92
N SER A 7 -10.18 8.54 -13.20
CA SER A 7 -9.12 9.50 -13.44
C SER A 7 -9.46 10.38 -14.65
N ALA A 8 -9.88 9.79 -15.78
CA ALA A 8 -10.35 10.57 -16.92
C ALA A 8 -11.56 11.46 -16.57
N CYS A 9 -12.54 10.97 -15.81
CA CYS A 9 -13.67 11.79 -15.35
C CYS A 9 -13.21 12.98 -14.49
N TYR A 10 -12.22 12.78 -13.62
CA TYR A 10 -11.64 13.85 -12.81
C TYR A 10 -10.92 14.89 -13.67
N HIS A 11 -10.11 14.48 -14.64
CA HIS A 11 -9.40 15.43 -15.51
C HIS A 11 -10.32 16.17 -16.49
N VAL A 12 -11.42 15.55 -16.93
CA VAL A 12 -12.44 16.22 -17.75
C VAL A 12 -13.27 17.22 -16.94
N CYS A 13 -13.64 16.86 -15.70
CA CYS A 13 -14.42 17.71 -14.81
C CYS A 13 -13.82 17.71 -13.40
N PRO A 14 -12.82 18.57 -13.14
CA PRO A 14 -12.12 18.58 -11.87
C PRO A 14 -13.03 19.13 -10.77
N ASN A 15 -13.34 18.29 -9.80
CA ASN A 15 -14.06 18.67 -8.59
C ASN A 15 -13.69 17.73 -7.43
N TYR A 16 -14.07 18.14 -6.23
CA TYR A 16 -13.74 17.43 -5.01
C TYR A 16 -14.25 15.97 -5.00
N SER A 17 -15.48 15.74 -5.44
CA SER A 17 -16.08 14.40 -5.46
C SER A 17 -15.35 13.48 -6.44
N ASN A 18 -15.05 13.95 -7.65
CA ASN A 18 -14.34 13.17 -8.66
C ASN A 18 -12.92 12.79 -8.20
N PHE A 19 -12.21 13.73 -7.55
CA PHE A 19 -10.89 13.45 -6.97
C PHE A 19 -10.95 12.33 -5.90
N GLN A 20 -11.95 12.38 -5.04
CA GLN A 20 -12.14 11.36 -3.98
C GLN A 20 -12.50 9.99 -4.57
N PHE A 21 -13.32 9.95 -5.63
CA PHE A 21 -13.62 8.69 -6.32
C PHE A 21 -12.39 8.10 -7.01
N ASP A 22 -11.61 8.91 -7.73
CA ASP A 22 -10.37 8.47 -8.37
C ASP A 22 -9.40 7.86 -7.34
N THR A 23 -9.13 8.62 -6.27
CA THR A 23 -8.24 8.18 -5.17
C THR A 23 -8.75 6.90 -4.49
N SER A 24 -10.07 6.74 -4.34
CA SER A 24 -10.65 5.54 -3.73
C SER A 24 -10.33 4.26 -4.50
N PHE A 25 -10.28 4.33 -5.83
CA PHE A 25 -9.92 3.18 -6.66
C PHE A 25 -8.43 2.86 -6.59
N MET A 26 -7.58 3.86 -6.34
CA MET A 26 -6.16 3.62 -6.06
C MET A 26 -5.96 2.81 -4.76
N TYR A 27 -6.75 3.08 -3.69
CA TYR A 27 -6.73 2.24 -2.48
C TYR A 27 -7.12 0.80 -2.78
N MET A 28 -8.16 0.60 -3.58
CA MET A 28 -8.62 -0.73 -3.96
C MET A 28 -7.55 -1.47 -4.76
N ILE A 29 -6.90 -0.80 -5.72
CA ILE A 29 -5.78 -1.39 -6.47
C ILE A 29 -4.66 -1.81 -5.51
N ALA A 30 -4.23 -0.93 -4.61
CA ALA A 30 -3.15 -1.22 -3.67
C ALA A 30 -3.51 -2.40 -2.75
N GLY A 31 -4.73 -2.39 -2.20
CA GLY A 31 -5.25 -3.45 -1.35
C GLY A 31 -5.39 -4.80 -2.07
N LEU A 32 -5.91 -4.80 -3.30
CA LEU A 32 -6.02 -6.01 -4.13
C LEU A 32 -4.64 -6.56 -4.51
N CYS A 33 -3.66 -5.70 -4.78
CA CYS A 33 -2.28 -6.14 -5.01
C CYS A 33 -1.69 -6.82 -3.77
N MET A 34 -1.89 -6.24 -2.58
CA MET A 34 -1.47 -6.87 -1.32
C MET A 34 -2.17 -8.22 -1.09
N LEU A 35 -3.50 -8.29 -1.31
CA LEU A 35 -4.25 -9.54 -1.20
C LEU A 35 -3.73 -10.58 -2.21
N LYS A 36 -3.48 -10.19 -3.46
CA LYS A 36 -2.96 -11.10 -4.49
C LYS A 36 -1.59 -11.66 -4.10
N LEU A 37 -0.66 -10.83 -3.63
CA LEU A 37 0.64 -11.27 -3.13
C LEU A 37 0.49 -12.28 -1.98
N TYR A 38 -0.42 -11.99 -1.03
CA TYR A 38 -0.67 -12.86 0.12
C TYR A 38 -1.25 -14.22 -0.30
N GLN A 39 -2.25 -14.22 -1.18
CA GLN A 39 -2.93 -15.41 -1.68
C GLN A 39 -1.99 -16.36 -2.42
N THR A 40 -0.97 -15.85 -3.12
CA THR A 40 -0.02 -16.70 -3.86
C THR A 40 0.72 -17.69 -2.95
N ARG A 41 0.93 -17.33 -1.67
CA ARG A 41 1.60 -18.18 -0.66
C ARG A 41 0.64 -18.80 0.36
N HIS A 42 -0.57 -18.26 0.50
CA HIS A 42 -1.55 -18.69 1.49
C HIS A 42 -2.92 -18.98 0.86
N PRO A 43 -3.01 -19.91 -0.11
CA PRO A 43 -4.28 -20.20 -0.80
C PRO A 43 -5.36 -20.72 0.16
N ASP A 44 -4.95 -21.31 1.29
CA ASP A 44 -5.87 -21.85 2.31
C ASP A 44 -6.51 -20.75 3.19
N ILE A 45 -5.94 -19.54 3.18
CA ILE A 45 -6.37 -18.39 4.00
C ILE A 45 -6.85 -17.27 3.07
N ASN A 46 -7.79 -17.61 2.18
CA ASN A 46 -8.39 -16.64 1.28
C ASN A 46 -9.51 -15.87 1.98
N ALA A 47 -9.38 -14.53 2.03
CA ALA A 47 -10.51 -13.68 2.33
C ALA A 47 -11.59 -13.88 1.25
N SER A 48 -12.84 -14.10 1.68
CA SER A 48 -13.96 -14.15 0.73
C SER A 48 -14.10 -12.79 0.03
N ALA A 49 -14.60 -12.78 -1.20
CA ALA A 49 -14.80 -11.53 -1.95
C ALA A 49 -15.65 -10.53 -1.13
N TYR A 50 -16.71 -11.01 -0.47
CA TYR A 50 -17.54 -10.19 0.42
C TYR A 50 -16.74 -9.58 1.57
N ALA A 51 -15.86 -10.34 2.22
CA ALA A 51 -15.03 -9.82 3.31
C ALA A 51 -14.00 -8.79 2.83
N ALA A 52 -13.36 -9.03 1.68
CA ALA A 52 -12.41 -8.10 1.08
C ALA A 52 -13.10 -6.78 0.68
N TYR A 53 -14.22 -6.84 -0.04
CA TYR A 53 -14.96 -5.64 -0.43
C TYR A 53 -15.60 -4.92 0.77
N ALA A 54 -16.05 -5.63 1.81
CA ALA A 54 -16.49 -5.01 3.05
C ALA A 54 -15.35 -4.28 3.77
N SER A 55 -14.14 -4.85 3.77
CA SER A 55 -12.95 -4.18 4.31
C SER A 55 -12.62 -2.91 3.53
N PHE A 56 -12.66 -2.94 2.19
CA PHE A 56 -12.47 -1.74 1.37
C PHE A 56 -13.55 -0.69 1.60
N ALA A 57 -14.82 -1.09 1.73
CA ALA A 57 -15.90 -0.18 2.08
C ALA A 57 -15.67 0.49 3.43
N GLY A 58 -15.17 -0.26 4.43
CA GLY A 58 -14.77 0.30 5.72
C GLY A 58 -13.65 1.33 5.60
N VAL A 59 -12.58 1.02 4.85
CA VAL A 59 -11.47 1.95 4.60
C VAL A 59 -11.93 3.22 3.90
N ILE A 60 -12.77 3.10 2.86
CA ILE A 60 -13.33 4.24 2.14
C ILE A 60 -14.21 5.08 3.08
N THR A 61 -15.04 4.43 3.91
CA THR A 61 -15.87 5.13 4.90
C THR A 61 -15.01 5.93 5.90
N VAL A 62 -13.95 5.33 6.44
CA VAL A 62 -13.01 6.03 7.33
C VAL A 62 -12.31 7.18 6.60
N THR A 63 -11.99 7.00 5.31
CA THR A 63 -11.38 8.05 4.49
C THR A 63 -12.32 9.23 4.29
N VAL A 64 -13.59 8.98 3.97
CA VAL A 64 -14.62 10.01 3.85
C VAL A 64 -14.82 10.73 5.18
N LEU A 65 -14.87 10.00 6.30
CA LEU A 65 -14.94 10.59 7.64
C LEU A 65 -13.71 11.47 7.95
N GLY A 66 -12.51 11.05 7.58
CA GLY A 66 -11.30 11.85 7.77
C GLY A 66 -11.24 13.08 6.87
N VAL A 67 -11.78 12.98 5.67
CA VAL A 67 -11.99 14.11 4.76
C VAL A 67 -12.92 15.17 5.37
N VAL A 68 -14.02 14.74 6.00
CA VAL A 68 -15.03 15.65 6.57
C VAL A 68 -14.60 16.20 7.93
N CYS A 69 -14.15 15.33 8.83
CA CYS A 69 -13.86 15.68 10.22
C CYS A 69 -12.40 16.07 10.46
N GLY A 70 -11.46 15.55 9.66
CA GLY A 70 -10.02 15.65 9.94
C GLY A 70 -9.44 17.07 9.89
N LYS A 71 -10.11 18.02 9.24
CA LYS A 71 -9.64 19.42 9.18
C LYS A 71 -9.76 20.16 10.52
N ASN A 72 -10.85 19.93 11.25
CA ASN A 72 -11.17 20.72 12.44
C ASN A 72 -11.04 19.91 13.75
N GLU A 73 -11.16 18.59 13.65
CA GLU A 73 -11.31 17.73 14.83
C GLU A 73 -10.05 16.93 15.15
N THR A 74 -9.37 17.30 16.24
CA THR A 74 -8.18 16.58 16.73
C THR A 74 -8.51 15.19 17.25
N TRP A 75 -9.71 15.00 17.80
CA TRP A 75 -10.15 13.69 18.31
C TRP A 75 -10.14 12.63 17.21
N PHE A 76 -10.47 13.00 15.97
CA PHE A 76 -10.47 12.08 14.83
C PHE A 76 -9.07 11.53 14.58
N TRP A 77 -8.05 12.40 14.57
CA TRP A 77 -6.65 12.01 14.38
C TRP A 77 -6.13 11.10 15.50
N VAL A 78 -6.52 11.36 16.74
CA VAL A 78 -6.16 10.50 17.89
C VAL A 78 -6.77 9.10 17.74
N ILE A 79 -8.08 9.03 17.46
CA ILE A 79 -8.78 7.74 17.29
C ILE A 79 -8.23 6.99 16.08
N PHE A 80 -8.08 7.67 14.93
CA PHE A 80 -7.53 7.07 13.72
C PHE A 80 -6.13 6.52 13.96
N SER A 81 -5.24 7.28 14.59
CA SER A 81 -3.86 6.85 14.85
C SER A 81 -3.82 5.64 15.79
N ALA A 82 -4.66 5.63 16.82
CA ALA A 82 -4.79 4.48 17.72
C ALA A 82 -5.28 3.23 16.97
N ILE A 83 -6.34 3.35 16.16
CA ILE A 83 -6.84 2.25 15.33
C ILE A 83 -5.77 1.77 14.35
N HIS A 84 -5.05 2.68 13.70
CA HIS A 84 -4.02 2.35 12.72
C HIS A 84 -2.88 1.55 13.35
N ILE A 85 -2.35 1.98 14.51
CA ILE A 85 -1.30 1.27 15.25
C ILE A 85 -1.79 -0.11 15.71
N LEU A 86 -3.02 -0.20 16.23
CA LEU A 86 -3.58 -1.47 16.69
C LEU A 86 -3.82 -2.43 15.51
N ALA A 87 -4.32 -1.93 14.39
CA ALA A 87 -4.54 -2.71 13.19
C ALA A 87 -3.23 -3.19 12.57
N SER A 88 -2.19 -2.34 12.49
CA SER A 88 -0.87 -2.74 11.96
C SER A 88 -0.22 -3.82 12.82
N LEU A 89 -0.34 -3.71 14.15
CA LEU A 89 0.15 -4.70 15.10
C LEU A 89 -0.63 -6.02 15.00
N ALA A 90 -1.96 -5.95 14.90
CA ALA A 90 -2.81 -7.12 14.76
C ALA A 90 -2.50 -7.87 13.45
N LEU A 91 -2.41 -7.16 12.33
CA LEU A 91 -2.04 -7.73 11.03
C LEU A 91 -0.64 -8.34 11.05
N SER A 92 0.33 -7.66 11.65
CA SER A 92 1.70 -8.19 11.77
C SER A 92 1.75 -9.47 12.61
N THR A 93 0.95 -9.53 13.68
CA THR A 93 0.81 -10.74 14.51
C THR A 93 0.17 -11.87 13.71
N GLN A 94 -0.87 -11.58 12.91
CA GLN A 94 -1.49 -12.57 12.02
C GLN A 94 -0.49 -13.13 11.01
N ILE A 95 0.29 -12.27 10.35
CA ILE A 95 1.29 -12.67 9.36
C ILE A 95 2.40 -13.51 10.03
N TYR A 96 2.91 -13.09 11.20
CA TYR A 96 3.95 -13.83 11.92
C TYR A 96 3.53 -15.26 12.27
N TYR A 97 2.28 -15.44 12.69
CA TYR A 97 1.70 -16.73 13.06
C TYR A 97 0.93 -17.43 11.95
N MET A 98 1.08 -16.99 10.69
CA MET A 98 0.47 -17.64 9.52
C MET A 98 -1.06 -17.80 9.63
N GLY A 99 -1.73 -16.80 10.20
CA GLY A 99 -3.19 -16.80 10.38
C GLY A 99 -3.73 -17.86 11.34
N ARG A 100 -2.87 -18.65 12.01
CA ARG A 100 -3.28 -19.63 13.03
C ARG A 100 -3.65 -18.96 14.37
N PHE A 101 -3.32 -17.69 14.51
CA PHE A 101 -3.60 -16.93 15.71
C PHE A 101 -5.01 -16.34 15.66
N LYS A 102 -5.95 -16.85 16.46
CA LYS A 102 -7.31 -16.29 16.49
C LYS A 102 -7.33 -14.93 17.21
N ILE A 103 -7.98 -13.94 16.58
CA ILE A 103 -8.19 -12.60 17.13
C ILE A 103 -9.34 -12.68 18.16
N ASP A 104 -9.01 -12.94 19.42
CA ASP A 104 -9.95 -12.94 20.56
C ASP A 104 -9.70 -11.73 21.49
N LEU A 105 -10.66 -11.32 22.35
CA LEU A 105 -10.44 -10.25 23.36
C LEU A 105 -9.22 -10.48 24.29
N GLY A 106 -8.69 -11.71 24.35
CA GLY A 106 -7.47 -12.06 25.08
C GLY A 106 -6.14 -11.78 24.34
N ILE A 107 -6.15 -11.15 23.16
CA ILE A 107 -4.95 -10.85 22.35
C ILE A 107 -3.89 -10.11 23.15
N PHE A 108 -4.25 -9.07 23.90
CA PHE A 108 -3.27 -8.30 24.68
C PHE A 108 -2.60 -9.15 25.76
N ARG A 109 -3.37 -10.02 26.44
CA ARG A 109 -2.80 -10.96 27.41
C ARG A 109 -1.89 -11.98 26.73
N ARG A 110 -2.29 -12.59 25.60
CA ARG A 110 -1.46 -13.56 24.88
C ARG A 110 -0.21 -12.93 24.26
N ALA A 111 -0.31 -11.73 23.68
CA ALA A 111 0.83 -10.99 23.14
C ALA A 111 1.81 -10.60 24.24
N LEU A 112 1.33 -10.11 25.39
CA LEU A 112 2.18 -9.84 26.56
C LEU A 112 2.81 -11.12 27.11
N THR A 113 2.06 -12.23 27.19
CA THR A 113 2.61 -13.52 27.63
C THR A 113 3.71 -14.00 26.69
N VAL A 114 3.52 -13.95 25.37
CA VAL A 114 4.53 -14.34 24.37
C VAL A 114 5.77 -13.44 24.45
N VAL A 115 5.60 -12.12 24.55
CA VAL A 115 6.73 -11.18 24.72
C VAL A 115 7.47 -11.46 26.03
N TYR A 116 6.74 -11.75 27.11
CA TYR A 116 7.31 -12.05 28.41
C TYR A 116 8.06 -13.40 28.42
N THR A 117 7.49 -14.46 27.84
CA THR A 117 8.14 -15.78 27.77
C THR A 117 9.31 -15.80 26.79
N ASP A 118 9.14 -15.30 25.56
CA ASP A 118 10.16 -15.42 24.51
C ASP A 118 11.30 -14.41 24.69
N CYS A 119 11.01 -13.19 25.16
CA CYS A 119 12.00 -12.12 25.27
C CYS A 119 12.70 -12.09 26.64
N PHE A 120 11.95 -12.29 27.74
CA PHE A 120 12.51 -12.20 29.09
C PHE A 120 12.87 -13.55 29.70
N GLN A 121 12.07 -14.60 29.46
CA GLN A 121 12.23 -15.86 30.19
C GLN A 121 13.13 -16.88 29.48
N GLN A 122 13.13 -16.91 28.14
CA GLN A 122 13.75 -18.01 27.40
C GLN A 122 15.00 -17.65 26.58
N CYS A 123 15.40 -16.36 26.46
CA CYS A 123 16.58 -15.93 25.66
C CYS A 123 16.73 -16.68 24.32
N SER A 124 15.60 -17.07 23.72
CA SER A 124 15.55 -17.99 22.60
C SER A 124 15.32 -17.16 21.34
N ARG A 125 16.12 -17.41 20.30
CA ARG A 125 15.99 -16.71 19.02
C ARG A 125 14.55 -16.86 18.49
N PRO A 126 13.92 -15.79 17.97
CA PRO A 126 12.56 -15.88 17.45
C PRO A 126 12.46 -16.97 16.38
N LEU A 127 11.37 -17.75 16.41
CA LEU A 127 11.16 -18.94 15.59
C LEU A 127 11.37 -18.68 14.09
N TYR A 128 11.06 -17.46 13.61
CA TYR A 128 11.32 -16.99 12.24
C TYR A 128 11.99 -15.60 12.25
N THR A 129 13.31 -15.55 12.48
CA THR A 129 14.09 -14.30 12.57
C THR A 129 13.89 -13.38 11.36
N ASP A 130 13.93 -13.93 10.15
CA ASP A 130 13.88 -13.15 8.91
C ASP A 130 12.52 -12.44 8.77
N ARG A 131 11.42 -13.12 9.13
CA ARG A 131 10.07 -12.53 9.14
C ARG A 131 9.91 -11.50 10.25
N MET A 132 10.43 -11.77 11.44
CA MET A 132 10.34 -10.86 12.58
C MET A 132 10.98 -9.50 12.27
N VAL A 133 12.21 -9.50 11.72
CA VAL A 133 12.92 -8.25 11.40
C VAL A 133 12.14 -7.40 10.40
N LEU A 134 11.59 -8.04 9.36
CA LEU A 134 10.84 -7.33 8.32
C LEU A 134 9.49 -6.82 8.83
N LEU A 135 8.79 -7.59 9.68
CA LEU A 135 7.54 -7.14 10.31
C LEU A 135 7.76 -5.99 11.31
N ILE A 136 8.87 -6.00 12.06
CA ILE A 136 9.25 -4.88 12.92
C ILE A 136 9.47 -3.63 12.06
N MET A 137 10.23 -3.75 10.97
CA MET A 137 10.44 -2.64 10.04
C MET A 137 9.12 -2.10 9.48
N GLY A 138 8.21 -2.98 9.07
CA GLY A 138 6.88 -2.59 8.60
C GLY A 138 6.06 -1.84 9.67
N ASN A 139 6.09 -2.30 10.93
CA ASN A 139 5.42 -1.58 12.02
C ASN A 139 6.05 -0.22 12.31
N LEU A 140 7.38 -0.12 12.29
CA LEU A 140 8.06 1.17 12.48
C LEU A 140 7.64 2.19 11.43
N VAL A 141 7.51 1.78 10.16
CA VAL A 141 7.03 2.66 9.09
C VAL A 141 5.56 3.05 9.30
N ASN A 142 4.68 2.11 9.66
CA ASN A 142 3.27 2.44 9.96
C ASN A 142 3.13 3.36 11.18
N TRP A 143 3.94 3.16 12.22
CA TRP A 143 3.97 4.04 13.38
C TRP A 143 4.48 5.42 13.02
N PHE A 144 5.49 5.51 12.16
CA PHE A 144 5.94 6.78 11.61
C PHE A 144 4.78 7.52 10.91
N PHE A 145 4.00 6.85 10.06
CA PHE A 145 2.80 7.46 9.46
C PHE A 145 1.78 7.90 10.51
N ALA A 146 1.48 7.06 11.51
CA ALA A 146 0.56 7.40 12.58
C ALA A 146 0.98 8.67 13.34
N PHE A 147 2.24 8.75 13.75
CA PHE A 147 2.76 9.93 14.44
C PHE A 147 2.83 11.15 13.53
N PHE A 148 3.22 10.98 12.27
CA PHE A 148 3.22 12.05 11.27
C PHE A 148 1.81 12.63 11.09
N GLY A 149 0.79 11.78 10.92
CA GLY A 149 -0.60 12.21 10.82
C GLY A 149 -1.08 12.93 12.07
N LEU A 150 -0.75 12.44 13.26
CA LEU A 150 -1.15 13.05 14.53
C LEU A 150 -0.52 14.43 14.77
N ILE A 151 0.75 14.61 14.38
CA ILE A 151 1.49 15.86 14.58
C ILE A 151 1.12 16.89 13.51
N TYR A 152 1.30 16.53 12.24
CA TYR A 152 1.20 17.48 11.12
C TYR A 152 -0.23 17.66 10.61
N ARG A 153 -1.12 16.68 10.82
CA ARG A 153 -2.55 16.72 10.44
C ARG A 153 -2.74 17.26 9.01
N PRO A 154 -2.23 16.54 7.99
CA PRO A 154 -2.29 17.01 6.61
C PRO A 154 -3.73 17.32 6.20
N ARG A 155 -3.89 18.41 5.43
CA ARG A 155 -5.19 18.90 4.99
C ARG A 155 -5.91 17.91 4.09
N ASP A 156 -5.16 17.16 3.30
CA ASP A 156 -5.64 16.07 2.47
C ASP A 156 -5.49 14.72 3.16
N PHE A 157 -6.56 14.30 3.80
CA PHE A 157 -6.63 12.98 4.43
C PHE A 157 -6.59 11.84 3.40
N ALA A 158 -7.09 12.06 2.18
CA ALA A 158 -7.15 11.03 1.15
C ALA A 158 -5.75 10.68 0.64
N SER A 159 -4.97 11.68 0.21
CA SER A 159 -3.57 11.42 -0.17
C SER A 159 -2.73 10.86 0.99
N TYR A 160 -3.00 11.26 2.24
CA TYR A 160 -2.37 10.66 3.41
C TYR A 160 -2.67 9.16 3.54
N MET A 161 -3.95 8.76 3.43
CA MET A 161 -4.36 7.36 3.39
C MET A 161 -3.74 6.62 2.21
N LEU A 162 -3.64 7.25 1.03
CA LEU A 162 -3.02 6.67 -0.15
C LEU A 162 -1.56 6.33 0.10
N GLY A 163 -0.83 7.26 0.71
CA GLY A 163 0.57 7.08 1.09
C GLY A 163 0.78 5.87 1.99
N ILE A 164 -0.09 5.67 2.98
CA ILE A 164 -0.07 4.48 3.85
C ILE A 164 -0.24 3.19 3.03
N PHE A 165 -1.23 3.14 2.14
CA PHE A 165 -1.51 1.95 1.33
C PHE A 165 -0.38 1.64 0.35
N ILE A 166 0.12 2.63 -0.38
CA ILE A 166 1.23 2.46 -1.33
C ILE A 166 2.50 2.04 -0.59
N CYS A 167 2.83 2.68 0.53
CA CYS A 167 4.03 2.33 1.29
C CYS A 167 3.95 0.90 1.83
N ASN A 168 2.80 0.49 2.38
CA ASN A 168 2.60 -0.90 2.81
C ASN A 168 2.67 -1.90 1.66
N LEU A 169 2.12 -1.58 0.49
CA LEU A 169 2.24 -2.41 -0.70
C LEU A 169 3.71 -2.57 -1.12
N LEU A 170 4.47 -1.49 -1.16
CA LEU A 170 5.89 -1.53 -1.54
C LEU A 170 6.73 -2.30 -0.51
N LEU A 171 6.48 -2.08 0.78
CA LEU A 171 7.11 -2.85 1.86
C LEU A 171 6.78 -4.34 1.74
N TYR A 172 5.53 -4.68 1.43
CA TYR A 172 5.11 -6.07 1.29
C TYR A 172 5.67 -6.73 0.03
N LEU A 173 5.74 -6.01 -1.09
CA LEU A 173 6.40 -6.49 -2.31
C LEU A 173 7.90 -6.71 -2.08
N ALA A 174 8.58 -5.77 -1.41
CA ALA A 174 9.99 -5.91 -1.05
C ALA A 174 10.20 -7.11 -0.12
N PHE A 175 9.36 -7.26 0.91
CA PHE A 175 9.34 -8.43 1.79
C PHE A 175 9.22 -9.73 0.99
N TYR A 176 8.27 -9.77 0.05
CA TYR A 176 8.01 -10.94 -0.78
C TYR A 176 9.22 -11.33 -1.62
N ILE A 177 9.82 -10.36 -2.33
CA ILE A 177 10.99 -10.59 -3.18
C ILE A 177 12.19 -11.03 -2.32
N ILE A 178 12.44 -10.38 -1.18
CA ILE A 178 13.53 -10.75 -0.26
C ILE A 178 13.35 -12.20 0.22
N MET A 179 12.15 -12.57 0.67
CA MET A 179 11.88 -13.93 1.17
C MET A 179 11.96 -14.99 0.07
N LYS A 180 11.55 -14.66 -1.16
CA LYS A 180 11.71 -15.51 -2.35
C LYS A 180 13.20 -15.79 -2.59
N LEU A 181 14.03 -14.76 -2.66
CA LEU A 181 15.48 -14.88 -2.84
C LEU A 181 16.15 -15.66 -1.70
N ARG A 182 15.77 -15.39 -0.45
CA ARG A 182 16.27 -16.11 0.75
C ARG A 182 15.86 -17.58 0.79
N SER A 183 14.78 -17.93 0.09
CA SER A 183 14.30 -19.31 -0.03
C SER A 183 14.95 -20.05 -1.21
N ASN A 184 15.94 -19.44 -1.88
CA ASN A 184 16.61 -19.97 -3.07
C ASN A 184 15.65 -20.23 -4.25
N GLU A 185 14.52 -19.51 -4.29
CA GLU A 185 13.64 -19.49 -5.45
C GLU A 185 14.19 -18.52 -6.49
N ARG A 186 13.89 -18.79 -7.77
CA ARG A 186 14.49 -18.04 -8.88
C ARG A 186 13.51 -16.99 -9.37
N VAL A 187 13.99 -15.77 -9.58
CA VAL A 187 13.24 -14.78 -10.35
C VAL A 187 13.59 -15.00 -11.82
N LEU A 188 12.61 -15.37 -12.64
CA LEU A 188 12.83 -15.59 -14.07
C LEU A 188 13.26 -14.29 -14.77
N PRO A 189 13.87 -14.36 -15.97
CA PRO A 189 14.32 -13.17 -16.69
C PRO A 189 13.21 -12.17 -17.01
N ILE A 190 12.01 -12.65 -17.36
CA ILE A 190 10.85 -11.80 -17.69
C ILE A 190 10.43 -10.93 -16.50
N PRO A 191 10.09 -11.48 -15.31
CA PRO A 191 9.77 -10.67 -14.14
C PRO A 191 10.96 -9.82 -13.70
N SER A 192 12.21 -10.27 -13.87
CA SER A 192 13.40 -9.46 -13.56
C SER A 192 13.48 -8.19 -14.41
N VAL A 193 13.27 -8.31 -15.73
CA VAL A 193 13.21 -7.15 -16.65
C VAL A 193 12.04 -6.25 -16.28
N CYS A 194 10.87 -6.81 -15.95
CA CYS A 194 9.71 -6.04 -15.52
C CYS A 194 9.96 -5.27 -14.21
N ILE A 195 10.68 -5.86 -13.24
CA ILE A 195 11.06 -5.19 -11.99
C ILE A 195 11.97 -3.99 -12.27
N VAL A 196 13.00 -4.16 -13.11
CA VAL A 196 13.92 -3.08 -13.47
C VAL A 196 13.18 -1.97 -14.23
N ALA A 197 12.36 -2.34 -15.22
CA ALA A 197 11.54 -1.38 -15.96
C ALA A 197 10.59 -0.62 -15.04
N THR A 198 9.91 -1.33 -14.12
CA THR A 198 9.03 -0.72 -13.11
C THR A 198 9.77 0.32 -12.28
N ALA A 199 10.96 -0.02 -11.76
CA ALA A 199 11.74 0.88 -10.91
C ALA A 199 12.20 2.14 -11.68
N VAL A 200 12.70 1.98 -12.91
CA VAL A 200 13.17 3.09 -13.75
C VAL A 200 12.02 4.02 -14.14
N VAL A 201 10.90 3.45 -14.60
CA VAL A 201 9.75 4.26 -15.07
C VAL A 201 9.06 4.95 -13.89
N TRP A 202 8.94 4.30 -12.72
CA TRP A 202 8.45 4.99 -11.51
C TRP A 202 9.37 6.12 -11.06
N ALA A 203 10.69 5.94 -11.10
CA ALA A 203 11.63 6.99 -10.74
C ALA A 203 11.48 8.22 -11.67
N ALA A 204 11.33 7.99 -12.97
CA ALA A 204 11.04 9.05 -13.93
C ALA A 204 9.67 9.70 -13.67
N ALA A 205 8.62 8.91 -13.42
CA ALA A 205 7.29 9.43 -13.11
C ALA A 205 7.31 10.32 -11.85
N LEU A 206 7.99 9.89 -10.79
CA LEU A 206 8.09 10.65 -9.55
C LEU A 206 8.85 11.97 -9.74
N TYR A 207 9.86 12.01 -10.61
CA TYR A 207 10.55 13.26 -10.95
C TYR A 207 9.58 14.32 -11.49
N PHE A 208 8.69 13.94 -12.41
CA PHE A 208 7.68 14.84 -12.96
C PHE A 208 6.55 15.14 -11.98
N PHE A 209 6.15 14.17 -11.15
CA PHE A 209 5.15 14.37 -10.09
C PHE A 209 5.51 15.51 -9.14
N PHE A 210 6.78 15.58 -8.73
CA PHE A 210 7.25 16.61 -7.78
C PHE A 210 7.40 18.02 -8.39
N GLN A 211 7.10 18.22 -9.67
CA GLN A 211 7.13 19.55 -10.30
C GLN A 211 5.94 20.45 -9.91
N ASN A 212 4.88 19.89 -9.31
CA ASN A 212 3.75 20.60 -8.69
C ASN A 212 3.03 21.64 -9.59
N LEU A 213 2.70 21.28 -10.84
CA LEU A 213 2.04 22.20 -11.78
C LEU A 213 0.52 22.33 -11.61
N SER A 214 -0.12 21.45 -10.86
CA SER A 214 -1.56 21.48 -10.64
C SER A 214 -1.93 21.38 -9.17
N SER A 215 -3.11 21.88 -8.81
CA SER A 215 -3.61 21.77 -7.44
C SER A 215 -5.12 21.71 -7.42
N TRP A 216 -5.65 20.68 -6.77
CA TRP A 216 -7.08 20.50 -6.58
C TRP A 216 -7.61 21.21 -5.32
N GLU A 217 -6.72 21.68 -4.44
CA GLU A 217 -7.10 22.38 -3.20
C GLU A 217 -7.59 23.82 -3.44
N GLY A 218 -7.17 24.42 -4.55
CA GLY A 218 -7.52 25.78 -4.95
C GLY A 218 -8.62 25.84 -6.00
N THR A 219 -9.03 27.06 -6.35
CA THR A 219 -9.91 27.29 -7.50
C THR A 219 -9.21 26.95 -8.81
N PRO A 220 -9.95 26.66 -9.90
CA PRO A 220 -9.35 26.47 -11.22
C PRO A 220 -8.48 27.66 -11.68
N ALA A 221 -8.81 28.88 -11.24
CA ALA A 221 -7.99 30.06 -11.52
C ALA A 221 -6.65 30.02 -10.76
N GLU A 222 -6.66 29.70 -9.46
CA GLU A 222 -5.45 29.55 -8.65
C GLU A 222 -4.55 28.40 -9.14
N SER A 223 -5.15 27.31 -9.63
CA SER A 223 -4.36 26.22 -10.22
C SER A 223 -3.70 26.65 -11.54
N ARG A 224 -4.34 27.48 -12.37
CA ARG A 224 -3.79 27.93 -13.66
C ARG A 224 -2.53 28.78 -13.50
N GLU A 225 -2.38 29.50 -12.40
CA GLU A 225 -1.17 30.28 -12.10
C GLU A 225 0.08 29.41 -11.90
N LYS A 226 -0.08 28.10 -11.72
CA LYS A 226 1.03 27.14 -11.59
C LYS A 226 1.50 26.54 -12.91
N ASN A 227 0.75 26.77 -14.00
CA ASN A 227 1.07 26.23 -15.31
C ASN A 227 2.41 26.77 -15.81
N ARG A 228 3.18 25.89 -16.46
CA ARG A 228 4.44 26.24 -17.15
C ARG A 228 4.29 25.98 -18.64
N GLU A 229 5.28 26.38 -19.42
CA GLU A 229 5.34 26.07 -20.84
C GLU A 229 5.37 24.54 -21.06
N CYS A 230 4.67 24.08 -22.09
CA CYS A 230 4.64 22.67 -22.47
C CYS A 230 6.03 22.23 -22.97
N ILE A 231 6.46 21.02 -22.61
CA ILE A 231 7.83 20.55 -22.87
C ILE A 231 7.91 19.53 -24.00
N LEU A 232 6.78 18.92 -24.38
CA LEU A 232 6.74 17.89 -25.42
C LEU A 232 5.66 18.24 -26.46
N PHE A 233 6.08 18.36 -27.73
CA PHE A 233 5.25 18.71 -28.89
C PHE A 233 4.43 20.00 -28.75
N ASP A 234 4.87 20.93 -27.90
CA ASP A 234 4.13 22.15 -27.55
C ASP A 234 2.68 21.86 -27.07
N PHE A 235 2.46 20.66 -26.52
CA PHE A 235 1.13 20.18 -26.12
C PHE A 235 1.12 19.55 -24.74
N PHE A 236 2.12 18.74 -24.39
CA PHE A 236 2.18 18.04 -23.11
C PHE A 236 3.10 18.77 -22.13
N ASP A 237 2.59 19.00 -20.92
CA ASP A 237 3.37 19.51 -19.80
C ASP A 237 3.97 18.38 -18.94
N ASP A 238 4.66 18.73 -17.85
CA ASP A 238 5.24 17.71 -16.95
C ASP A 238 4.16 16.84 -16.28
N HIS A 239 2.95 17.38 -16.04
CA HIS A 239 1.86 16.65 -15.40
C HIS A 239 1.29 15.57 -16.33
N ASP A 240 1.13 15.87 -17.62
CA ASP A 240 0.74 14.90 -18.63
C ASP A 240 1.77 13.79 -18.78
N ILE A 241 3.07 14.15 -18.79
CA ILE A 241 4.17 13.18 -18.85
C ILE A 241 4.20 12.30 -17.61
N TRP A 242 3.94 12.86 -16.42
CA TRP A 242 3.76 12.08 -15.21
C TRP A 242 2.63 11.04 -15.34
N HIS A 243 1.46 11.42 -15.87
CA HIS A 243 0.35 10.48 -16.10
C HIS A 243 0.75 9.36 -17.08
N PHE A 244 1.42 9.68 -18.18
CA PHE A 244 1.87 8.68 -19.15
C PHE A 244 2.88 7.69 -18.54
N LEU A 245 3.88 8.22 -17.82
CA LEU A 245 4.91 7.40 -17.19
C LEU A 245 4.35 6.57 -16.03
N SER A 246 3.50 7.13 -15.19
CA SER A 246 2.88 6.40 -14.06
C SER A 246 1.94 5.29 -14.55
N ALA A 247 1.15 5.51 -15.61
CA ALA A 247 0.35 4.46 -16.23
C ALA A 247 1.21 3.31 -16.78
N THR A 248 2.34 3.65 -17.42
CA THR A 248 3.31 2.66 -17.92
C THR A 248 3.98 1.90 -16.76
N ALA A 249 4.34 2.59 -15.69
CA ALA A 249 4.94 1.98 -14.50
C ALA A 249 3.95 1.05 -13.78
N LEU A 250 2.67 1.43 -13.68
CA LEU A 250 1.61 0.58 -13.15
C LEU A 250 1.43 -0.69 -13.99
N PHE A 251 1.47 -0.59 -15.31
CA PHE A 251 1.41 -1.75 -16.20
C PHE A 251 2.54 -2.75 -15.91
N PHE A 252 3.80 -2.29 -15.86
CA PHE A 252 4.91 -3.17 -15.50
C PHE A 252 4.78 -3.71 -14.07
N SER A 253 4.29 -2.92 -13.12
CA SER A 253 4.04 -3.36 -11.74
C SER A 253 3.04 -4.53 -11.69
N PHE A 254 1.98 -4.49 -12.51
CA PHE A 254 1.05 -5.61 -12.65
C PHE A 254 1.68 -6.83 -13.32
N LEU A 255 2.52 -6.63 -14.34
CA LEU A 255 3.26 -7.75 -14.94
C LEU A 255 4.16 -8.43 -13.92
N VAL A 256 4.86 -7.67 -13.08
CA VAL A 256 5.63 -8.22 -11.95
C VAL A 256 4.71 -9.05 -11.06
N LEU A 257 3.60 -8.48 -10.59
CA LEU A 257 2.66 -9.18 -9.71
C LEU A 257 2.14 -10.50 -10.28
N LEU A 258 1.93 -10.57 -11.60
CA LEU A 258 1.41 -11.75 -12.28
C LEU A 258 2.48 -12.81 -12.58
N THR A 259 3.71 -12.40 -12.88
CA THR A 259 4.77 -13.28 -13.38
C THR A 259 5.85 -13.62 -12.35
N LEU A 260 5.79 -13.03 -11.15
CA LEU A 260 6.84 -13.17 -10.13
C LEU A 260 7.07 -14.61 -9.68
N ASP A 261 6.05 -15.46 -9.76
CA ASP A 261 6.09 -16.86 -9.29
C ASP A 261 5.93 -17.90 -10.40
N ASP A 262 6.12 -17.51 -11.67
CA ASP A 262 6.07 -18.41 -12.82
C ASP A 262 7.11 -19.56 -12.71
N ASP A 263 8.17 -19.40 -11.91
CA ASP A 263 9.14 -20.46 -11.61
C ASP A 263 8.53 -21.64 -10.81
N LEU A 264 7.38 -21.42 -10.17
CA LEU A 264 6.70 -22.38 -9.32
C LEU A 264 5.49 -23.05 -9.98
N ASP A 265 5.19 -22.75 -11.25
CA ASP A 265 3.97 -23.24 -11.92
C ASP A 265 3.86 -24.76 -11.96
N MET A 266 5.00 -25.45 -12.06
CA MET A 266 5.07 -26.92 -12.10
C MET A 266 5.35 -27.56 -10.73
N VAL A 267 5.49 -26.74 -9.68
CA VAL A 267 5.80 -27.20 -8.32
C VAL A 267 4.50 -27.51 -7.59
N GLN A 268 4.41 -28.70 -7.00
CA GLN A 268 3.25 -29.07 -6.18
C GLN A 268 3.10 -28.11 -4.99
N ARG A 269 1.85 -27.68 -4.71
CA ARG A 269 1.55 -26.61 -3.76
C ARG A 269 2.03 -26.89 -2.34
N ASP A 270 2.01 -28.15 -1.91
CA ASP A 270 2.50 -28.62 -0.62
C ASP A 270 4.02 -28.45 -0.44
N LYS A 271 4.75 -28.33 -1.55
CA LYS A 271 6.21 -28.13 -1.57
C LYS A 271 6.62 -26.66 -1.66
N ILE A 272 5.68 -25.76 -1.92
CA ILE A 272 5.97 -24.33 -1.99
C ILE A 272 6.16 -23.80 -0.58
N ARG A 273 7.30 -23.16 -0.34
CA ARG A 273 7.59 -22.57 0.96
C ARG A 273 6.67 -21.37 1.19
N VAL A 274 6.01 -21.38 2.34
CA VAL A 274 5.17 -20.29 2.82
C VAL A 274 6.03 -19.32 3.63
N PHE A 275 5.86 -18.01 3.45
CA PHE A 275 6.58 -16.99 4.21
C PHE A 275 5.81 -15.72 4.50
#